data_AF-A0A924YWS4-F1
#
_entry.id   AF-A0A924YWS4-F1
#
_cell.length_a   1.000
_cell.length_b   1.000
_cell.length_c   1.000
_cell.angle_alpha   90.00
_cell.angle_beta   90.00
_cell.angle_gamma   90.00
#
_symmetry.space_group_name_H-M   'P 1'
#
loop_
_entity.id
_entity.type
_entity.pdbx_description
1 polymer ?
#
loop_
_entity_poly.entity_id
_entity_poly.type
_entity_poly.pdbx_seq_one_letter_code
_entity_poly.pdbx_strand_id
1 'polypeptide(L)'
;MTNYEMPDDEDIATVLEGTRTNLRERSPFEIEREVLDLSSGSTLDSLCAALDAADWLLARARTIDRLARQIAVAWIEKNGEFDVGPNHYCVGYAYNVRCLNIPQTANAVLEAAGGEIDRLFDVLVAQPFKHGSVRTLIGRPLHDKLFEARRTASLRNGVPERSLKRVDRRFLR
;
A
#
# COMPACT_ATOMS: atom_id res chain seq x y z
N MET A 1 -3.62 -3.69 -7.22
CA MET A 1 -3.50 -2.57 -6.28
C MET A 1 -2.71 -3.07 -5.09
N THR A 2 -1.53 -2.52 -4.88
CA THR A 2 -0.63 -2.90 -3.78
C THR A 2 -1.16 -2.22 -2.52
N ASN A 3 -1.59 -2.99 -1.52
CA ASN A 3 -1.87 -2.46 -0.18
C ASN A 3 -0.57 -1.87 0.34
N TYR A 4 -0.50 -0.54 0.41
CA TYR A 4 0.74 0.17 0.73
C TYR A 4 0.80 0.38 2.24
N GLU A 5 1.62 -0.42 2.92
CA GLU A 5 1.90 -0.27 4.35
C GLU A 5 2.68 1.04 4.56
N MET A 6 2.16 1.90 5.44
CA MET A 6 2.81 3.15 5.84
C MET A 6 3.87 2.81 6.90
N PRO A 7 5.15 3.17 6.72
CA PRO A 7 6.19 3.02 7.74
C PRO A 7 5.93 3.93 8.95
N ASP A 8 6.47 3.54 10.12
CA ASP A 8 6.31 4.25 11.40
C ASP A 8 7.00 5.64 11.39
N ASP A 9 6.60 6.57 12.26
CA ASP A 9 7.04 7.98 12.23
C ASP A 9 8.57 8.18 12.31
N GLU A 10 9.30 7.33 13.04
CA GLU A 10 10.77 7.35 13.13
C GLU A 10 11.46 6.91 11.83
N ASP A 11 10.81 6.02 11.06
CA ASP A 11 11.30 5.59 9.75
C ASP A 11 11.11 6.70 8.69
N ILE A 12 10.10 7.56 8.85
CA ILE A 12 9.79 8.60 7.87
C ILE A 12 10.93 9.63 7.78
N ALA A 13 11.46 10.10 8.91
CA ALA A 13 12.56 11.08 8.91
C ALA A 13 13.84 10.50 8.26
N THR A 14 14.18 9.27 8.59
CA THR A 14 15.35 8.55 8.03
C THR A 14 15.18 8.27 6.54
N VAL A 15 13.98 7.85 6.11
CA VAL A 15 13.64 7.68 4.69
C VAL A 15 13.69 9.01 3.95
N LEU A 16 13.23 10.11 4.55
CA LEU A 16 13.28 11.44 3.95
C LEU A 16 14.73 11.92 3.75
N GLU A 17 15.61 11.72 4.73
CA GLU A 17 17.03 12.09 4.67
C GLU A 17 17.78 11.27 3.59
N GLY A 18 17.55 9.95 3.56
CA GLY A 18 18.12 9.05 2.55
C GLY A 18 17.59 9.33 1.14
N THR A 19 16.30 9.64 1.02
CA THR A 19 15.71 10.02 -0.27
C THR A 19 16.30 11.35 -0.74
N ARG A 20 16.41 12.37 0.12
CA ARG A 20 17.00 13.68 -0.23
C ARG A 20 18.41 13.59 -0.79
N THR A 21 19.22 12.65 -0.29
CA THR A 21 20.60 12.46 -0.72
C THR A 21 20.70 11.83 -2.10
N ASN A 22 19.85 10.84 -2.40
CA ASN A 22 19.80 10.17 -3.73
C ASN A 22 19.16 11.02 -4.84
N LEU A 23 18.50 12.14 -4.51
CA LEU A 23 17.76 12.94 -5.49
C LEU A 23 18.64 13.85 -6.38
N ARG A 24 19.98 13.85 -6.23
CA ARG A 24 20.87 14.84 -6.90
C ARG A 24 21.62 14.35 -8.15
N GLU A 25 21.54 13.09 -8.53
CA GLU A 25 22.46 12.52 -9.54
C GLU A 25 22.04 12.74 -11.00
N ARG A 26 20.73 12.87 -11.30
CA ARG A 26 20.21 13.15 -12.65
C ARG A 26 18.96 14.04 -12.59
N SER A 27 18.84 15.00 -13.52
CA SER A 27 17.65 15.83 -13.64
C SER A 27 16.54 15.12 -14.44
N PRO A 28 15.26 15.21 -14.06
CA PRO A 28 14.15 14.71 -14.87
C PRO A 28 14.21 15.20 -16.33
N PHE A 29 14.58 16.45 -16.55
CA PHE A 29 14.70 17.05 -17.88
C PHE A 29 15.78 16.36 -18.75
N GLU A 30 16.89 15.93 -18.13
CA GLU A 30 17.96 15.23 -18.87
C GLU A 30 17.51 13.85 -19.33
N ILE A 31 16.77 13.14 -18.48
CA ILE A 31 16.20 11.83 -18.78
C ILE A 31 15.13 11.95 -19.87
N GLU A 32 14.24 12.93 -19.75
CA GLU A 32 13.24 13.21 -20.78
C GLU A 32 13.89 13.47 -22.14
N ARG A 33 14.94 14.30 -22.17
CA ARG A 33 15.71 14.53 -23.41
C ARG A 33 16.36 13.25 -23.93
N GLU A 34 17.03 12.48 -23.08
CA GLU A 34 17.68 11.21 -23.44
C GLU A 34 16.69 10.22 -24.09
N VAL A 35 15.47 10.13 -23.56
CA VAL A 35 14.40 9.28 -24.12
C VAL A 35 13.84 9.84 -25.42
N LEU A 36 13.68 11.17 -25.54
CA LEU A 36 13.15 11.82 -26.75
C LEU A 36 14.13 11.80 -27.93
N ASP A 37 15.43 11.75 -27.66
CA ASP A 37 16.47 11.65 -28.69
C ASP A 37 16.60 10.23 -29.28
N LEU A 38 15.92 9.23 -28.72
CA LEU A 38 15.89 7.88 -29.27
C LEU A 38 15.17 7.82 -30.62
N SER A 39 15.74 7.05 -31.54
CA SER A 39 15.13 6.74 -32.84
C SER A 39 15.26 5.27 -33.16
N SER A 40 14.61 4.80 -34.23
CA SER A 40 14.75 3.41 -34.70
C SER A 40 16.17 3.06 -35.18
N GLY A 41 17.05 4.05 -35.36
CA GLY A 41 18.46 3.87 -35.71
C GLY A 41 19.42 3.92 -34.51
N SER A 42 18.91 4.11 -33.29
CA SER A 42 19.73 4.16 -32.09
C SER A 42 20.41 2.81 -31.81
N THR A 43 21.60 2.85 -31.21
CA THR A 43 22.30 1.63 -30.78
C THR A 43 21.57 0.94 -29.64
N LEU A 44 21.77 -0.37 -29.50
CA LEU A 44 21.19 -1.15 -28.41
C LEU A 44 21.58 -0.59 -27.04
N ASP A 45 22.84 -0.20 -26.86
CA ASP A 45 23.34 0.36 -25.61
C ASP A 45 22.64 1.69 -25.25
N SER A 46 22.40 2.55 -26.25
CA SER A 46 21.67 3.80 -26.06
C SER A 46 20.20 3.55 -25.70
N LEU A 47 19.58 2.54 -26.31
CA LEU A 47 18.20 2.15 -25.97
C LEU A 47 18.11 1.63 -24.53
N CYS A 48 19.01 0.73 -24.12
CA CYS A 48 19.03 0.20 -22.76
C CYS A 48 19.25 1.30 -21.71
N ALA A 49 20.24 2.19 -21.93
CA ALA A 49 20.52 3.29 -21.01
C ALA A 49 19.31 4.22 -20.80
N ALA A 50 18.60 4.54 -21.90
CA ALA A 50 17.41 5.36 -21.84
C ALA A 50 16.22 4.67 -21.15
N LEU A 51 16.05 3.35 -21.34
CA LEU A 51 15.04 2.57 -20.61
C LEU A 51 15.33 2.53 -19.11
N ASP A 52 16.57 2.26 -18.72
CA ASP A 52 16.99 2.27 -17.31
C ASP A 52 16.79 3.66 -16.67
N ALA A 53 17.09 4.73 -17.43
CA ALA A 53 16.87 6.11 -17.00
C ALA A 53 15.37 6.43 -16.80
N ALA A 54 14.51 5.98 -17.72
CA ALA A 54 13.07 6.15 -17.62
C ALA A 54 12.48 5.40 -16.42
N ASP A 55 12.92 4.16 -16.18
CA ASP A 55 12.51 3.36 -15.02
C ASP A 55 12.94 4.01 -13.70
N TRP A 56 14.15 4.56 -13.65
CA TRP A 56 14.62 5.34 -12.52
C TRP A 56 13.73 6.57 -12.25
N LEU A 57 13.37 7.32 -13.30
CA LEU A 57 12.52 8.50 -13.17
C LEU A 57 11.11 8.12 -12.67
N LEU A 58 10.55 7.02 -13.16
CA LEU A 58 9.27 6.51 -12.70
C LEU A 58 9.32 6.06 -11.23
N ALA A 59 10.38 5.36 -10.82
CA ALA A 59 10.58 4.97 -9.41
C ALA A 59 10.70 6.20 -8.50
N ARG A 60 11.38 7.24 -8.97
CA ARG A 60 11.48 8.53 -8.27
C ARG A 60 10.14 9.24 -8.15
N ALA A 61 9.36 9.33 -9.24
CA ALA A 61 8.02 9.92 -9.22
C ALA A 61 7.09 9.19 -8.22
N ARG A 62 7.12 7.85 -8.19
CA ARG A 62 6.39 7.04 -7.21
C ARG A 62 6.82 7.35 -5.77
N THR A 63 8.12 7.55 -5.54
CA THR A 63 8.64 7.92 -4.22
C THR A 63 8.16 9.30 -3.78
N ILE A 64 8.15 10.28 -4.69
CA ILE A 64 7.64 11.63 -4.42
C ILE A 64 6.14 11.61 -4.12
N ASP A 65 5.32 10.94 -4.94
CA ASP A 65 3.86 10.81 -4.70
C ASP A 65 3.58 10.19 -3.32
N ARG A 66 4.31 9.13 -2.99
CA ARG A 66 4.25 8.46 -1.69
C ARG A 66 4.57 9.41 -0.55
N LEU A 67 5.70 10.11 -0.58
CA LEU A 67 6.08 11.08 0.45
C LEU A 67 5.05 12.22 0.58
N ALA A 68 4.56 12.75 -0.55
CA ALA A 68 3.54 13.80 -0.56
C ALA A 68 2.24 13.33 0.12
N ARG A 69 1.80 12.10 -0.14
CA ARG A 69 0.63 11.51 0.53
C ARG A 69 0.85 11.34 2.03
N GLN A 70 2.02 10.88 2.44
CA GLN A 70 2.36 10.75 3.87
C GLN A 70 2.27 12.09 4.59
N ILE A 71 2.90 13.12 4.02
CA ILE A 71 2.85 14.48 4.56
C ILE A 71 1.41 15.00 4.61
N ALA A 72 0.62 14.76 3.56
CA ALA A 72 -0.78 15.17 3.51
C ALA A 72 -1.63 14.49 4.61
N VAL A 73 -1.45 13.19 4.84
CA VAL A 73 -2.12 12.46 5.93
C VAL A 73 -1.74 13.07 7.28
N ALA A 74 -0.45 13.22 7.57
CA ALA A 74 0.03 13.78 8.83
C ALA A 74 -0.47 15.22 9.04
N TRP A 75 -0.55 16.01 7.97
CA TRP A 75 -1.09 17.36 8.03
C TRP A 75 -2.59 17.34 8.36
N ILE A 76 -3.40 16.49 7.72
CA ILE A 76 -4.85 16.39 7.98
C ILE A 76 -5.12 15.88 9.40
N GLU A 77 -4.36 14.90 9.88
CA GLU A 77 -4.50 14.39 11.25
C GLU A 77 -4.25 15.47 12.30
N LYS A 78 -3.33 16.40 12.02
CA LYS A 78 -3.00 17.51 12.93
C LYS A 78 -3.94 18.71 12.79
N ASN A 79 -4.34 19.07 11.57
CA ASN A 79 -5.00 20.34 11.29
C ASN A 79 -6.50 20.19 10.95
N GLY A 80 -6.96 18.97 10.72
CA GLY A 80 -8.30 18.68 10.24
C GLY A 80 -8.39 18.57 8.71
N GLU A 81 -9.57 18.14 8.25
CA GLU A 81 -9.92 18.00 6.84
C GLU A 81 -10.06 19.37 6.16
N PHE A 82 -9.88 19.43 4.85
CA PHE A 82 -9.93 20.70 4.11
C PHE A 82 -10.48 20.54 2.69
N ASP A 83 -10.97 21.65 2.15
CA ASP A 83 -11.51 21.73 0.79
C ASP A 83 -10.62 22.59 -0.10
N VAL A 84 -10.37 22.12 -1.33
CA VAL A 84 -9.70 22.91 -2.38
C VAL A 84 -10.58 22.90 -3.63
N GLY A 85 -11.28 24.00 -3.86
CA GLY A 85 -12.28 24.10 -4.93
C GLY A 85 -13.39 23.05 -4.75
N PRO A 86 -13.64 22.16 -5.71
CA PRO A 86 -14.67 21.12 -5.60
C PRO A 86 -14.21 19.86 -4.85
N ASN A 87 -12.95 19.78 -4.42
CA ASN A 87 -12.36 18.58 -3.85
C ASN A 87 -12.28 18.66 -2.32
N HIS A 88 -12.83 17.64 -1.65
CA HIS A 88 -12.72 17.45 -0.20
C HIS A 88 -11.63 16.42 0.11
N TYR A 89 -10.68 16.80 0.97
CA TYR A 89 -9.55 15.98 1.37
C TYR A 89 -9.71 15.51 2.81
N CYS A 90 -9.83 14.20 2.98
CA CYS A 90 -9.94 13.56 4.28
C CYS A 90 -9.03 12.32 4.39
N VAL A 91 -8.77 11.89 5.64
CA VAL A 91 -8.01 10.66 5.90
C VAL A 91 -8.99 9.53 6.20
N GLY A 92 -8.95 8.51 5.35
CA GLY A 92 -9.60 7.25 5.61
C GLY A 92 -8.65 6.29 6.32
N TYR A 93 -9.22 5.35 7.07
CA TYR A 93 -8.44 4.27 7.67
C TYR A 93 -8.97 2.93 7.20
N ALA A 94 -8.09 2.11 6.66
CA ALA A 94 -8.37 0.71 6.39
C ALA A 94 -7.82 -0.12 7.55
N TYR A 95 -8.61 -1.11 7.98
CA TYR A 95 -8.17 -2.09 8.96
C TYR A 95 -7.85 -3.39 8.23
N ASN A 96 -6.58 -3.79 8.26
CA ASN A 96 -6.12 -5.03 7.65
C ASN A 96 -5.59 -5.95 8.75
N VAL A 97 -6.04 -7.20 8.74
CA VAL A 97 -5.53 -8.22 9.65
C VAL A 97 -4.63 -9.16 8.85
N ARG A 98 -3.36 -9.27 9.25
CA ARG A 98 -2.38 -10.11 8.58
C ARG A 98 -2.01 -11.30 9.44
N CYS A 99 -1.92 -12.48 8.83
CA CYS A 99 -1.34 -13.67 9.45
C CYS A 99 0.19 -13.51 9.50
N LEU A 100 0.76 -13.52 10.71
CA LEU A 100 2.19 -13.35 10.95
C LEU A 100 2.98 -14.62 10.63
N ASN A 101 2.42 -15.79 10.96
CA ASN A 101 3.09 -17.08 10.78
C ASN A 101 2.11 -18.12 10.22
N ILE A 102 2.18 -18.34 8.91
CA ILE A 102 1.27 -19.24 8.19
C ILE A 102 1.43 -20.70 8.67
N PRO A 103 2.64 -21.30 8.74
CA PRO A 103 2.79 -22.67 9.24
C PRO A 103 2.29 -22.86 10.66
N GLN A 104 2.63 -21.94 11.57
CA GLN A 104 2.19 -22.05 12.96
C GLN A 104 0.67 -21.90 13.10
N THR A 105 0.06 -21.05 12.26
CA THR A 105 -1.40 -20.92 12.20
C THR A 105 -2.07 -22.20 11.70
N ALA A 106 -1.51 -22.84 10.67
CA ALA A 106 -2.01 -24.12 10.19
C ALA A 106 -1.97 -25.20 11.29
N ASN A 107 -0.85 -25.30 12.01
CA ASN A 107 -0.70 -26.25 13.11
C ASN A 107 -1.69 -25.97 14.24
N ALA A 108 -1.86 -24.71 14.64
CA ALA A 108 -2.82 -24.33 15.68
C ALA A 108 -4.27 -24.64 15.28
N VAL A 109 -4.62 -24.44 14.01
CA VAL A 109 -5.93 -24.79 13.45
C VAL A 109 -6.15 -26.31 13.46
N LEU A 110 -5.17 -27.09 13.00
CA LEU A 110 -5.25 -28.55 12.99
C LEU A 110 -5.36 -29.13 14.41
N GLU A 111 -4.58 -28.60 15.35
CA GLU A 111 -4.62 -29.00 16.76
C GLU A 111 -6.00 -28.71 17.37
N ALA A 112 -6.54 -27.51 17.16
CA ALA A 112 -7.88 -27.14 17.63
C ALA A 112 -9.00 -27.95 16.95
N ALA A 113 -8.78 -28.40 15.72
CA ALA A 113 -9.69 -29.26 14.97
C ALA A 113 -9.53 -30.76 15.28
N GLY A 114 -8.66 -31.16 16.23
CA GLY A 114 -8.43 -32.57 16.56
C GLY A 114 -7.79 -33.37 15.40
N GLY A 115 -7.07 -32.69 14.50
CA GLY A 115 -6.45 -33.29 13.31
C GLY A 115 -7.37 -33.38 12.08
N GLU A 116 -8.59 -32.86 12.14
CA GLU A 116 -9.50 -32.82 10.98
C GLU A 116 -8.99 -31.84 9.91
N ILE A 117 -8.41 -32.38 8.84
CA ILE A 117 -7.87 -31.57 7.72
C ILE A 117 -8.98 -30.77 7.01
N ASP A 118 -10.21 -31.27 6.94
CA ASP A 118 -11.32 -30.54 6.29
C ASP A 118 -11.60 -29.19 6.97
N ARG A 119 -11.48 -29.13 8.30
CA ARG A 119 -11.61 -27.88 9.08
C ARG A 119 -10.53 -26.86 8.77
N LEU A 120 -9.34 -27.32 8.38
CA LEU A 120 -8.26 -26.43 7.93
C LEU A 120 -8.67 -25.75 6.61
N PHE A 121 -9.27 -26.48 5.67
CA PHE A 121 -9.72 -25.91 4.40
C PHE A 121 -10.86 -24.90 4.56
N ASP A 122 -11.76 -25.09 5.51
CA ASP A 122 -12.86 -24.16 5.81
C ASP A 122 -12.39 -22.75 6.20
N VAL A 123 -11.17 -22.64 6.72
CA VAL A 123 -10.59 -21.37 7.16
C VAL A 123 -9.60 -20.77 6.17
N LEU A 124 -9.33 -21.42 5.03
CA LEU A 124 -8.40 -20.93 4.02
C LEU A 124 -9.07 -19.97 3.01
N VAL A 125 -8.36 -18.90 2.63
CA VAL A 125 -8.74 -17.90 1.61
C VAL A 125 -7.51 -17.42 0.84
N ALA A 126 -7.64 -16.48 -0.10
CA ALA A 126 -6.54 -15.98 -0.95
C ALA A 126 -5.31 -15.37 -0.20
N GLN A 127 -5.38 -15.16 1.12
CA GLN A 127 -4.29 -14.67 1.98
C GLN A 127 -4.31 -15.40 3.33
N PRO A 128 -3.54 -16.49 3.48
CA PRO A 128 -4.12 -17.82 3.37
C PRO A 128 -5.23 -18.12 4.38
N PHE A 129 -5.38 -17.38 5.49
CA PHE A 129 -6.35 -17.66 6.54
C PHE A 129 -7.39 -16.54 6.72
N LYS A 130 -8.65 -16.92 6.82
CA LYS A 130 -9.75 -16.03 7.22
C LYS A 130 -9.67 -15.80 8.73
N HIS A 131 -9.05 -14.70 9.14
CA HIS A 131 -8.77 -14.38 10.56
C HIS A 131 -9.99 -14.55 11.49
N GLY A 132 -11.19 -14.13 11.06
CA GLY A 132 -12.41 -14.28 11.87
C GLY A 132 -12.82 -15.74 12.11
N SER A 133 -12.65 -16.60 11.11
CA SER A 133 -12.94 -18.03 11.25
C SER A 133 -11.86 -18.72 12.11
N VAL A 134 -10.59 -18.39 11.89
CA VAL A 134 -9.49 -18.92 12.70
C VAL A 134 -9.66 -18.55 14.17
N ARG A 135 -9.98 -17.28 14.48
CA ARG A 135 -10.24 -16.82 15.86
C ARG A 135 -11.35 -17.61 16.55
N THR A 136 -12.38 -17.98 15.80
CA THR A 136 -13.50 -18.78 16.32
C THR A 136 -13.05 -20.20 16.68
N LEU A 137 -12.10 -20.76 15.93
CA LEU A 137 -11.61 -22.13 16.13
C LEU A 137 -10.53 -22.23 17.21
N ILE A 138 -9.48 -21.41 17.13
CA ILE A 138 -8.31 -21.50 18.04
C ILE A 138 -8.44 -20.60 19.28
N GLY A 139 -9.49 -19.78 19.33
CA GLY A 139 -9.73 -18.80 20.39
C GLY A 139 -8.88 -17.54 20.26
N ARG A 140 -9.31 -16.50 20.99
CA ARG A 140 -8.68 -15.17 20.97
C ARG A 140 -7.21 -15.14 21.40
N PRO A 141 -6.79 -15.80 22.50
CA PRO A 141 -5.41 -15.68 22.99
C PRO A 141 -4.35 -16.19 22.01
N LEU A 142 -4.64 -17.26 21.27
CA LEU A 142 -3.73 -17.79 20.23
C LEU A 142 -3.82 -16.97 18.95
N HIS A 143 -5.03 -16.56 18.56
CA HIS A 143 -5.24 -15.68 17.42
C HIS A 143 -4.41 -14.39 17.53
N ASP A 144 -4.46 -13.71 18.68
CA ASP A 144 -3.77 -12.42 18.86
C ASP A 144 -2.23 -12.55 18.86
N LYS A 145 -1.68 -13.77 18.96
CA LYS A 145 -0.24 -14.07 18.77
C LYS A 145 0.12 -14.37 17.32
N LEU A 146 -0.84 -14.85 16.54
CA LEU A 146 -0.64 -15.32 15.16
C LEU A 146 -1.08 -14.32 14.11
N PHE A 147 -1.92 -13.36 14.49
CA PHE A 147 -2.46 -12.33 13.63
C PHE A 147 -2.16 -10.95 14.19
N GLU A 148 -1.77 -10.04 13.31
CA GLU A 148 -1.58 -8.64 13.64
C GLU A 148 -2.62 -7.80 12.92
N ALA A 149 -3.27 -6.95 13.70
CA ALA A 149 -4.17 -5.93 13.20
C ALA A 149 -3.38 -4.66 12.89
N ARG A 150 -3.31 -4.28 11.62
CA ARG A 150 -2.71 -3.02 11.18
C ARG A 150 -3.78 -2.06 10.70
N ARG A 151 -3.70 -0.82 11.18
CA ARG A 151 -4.49 0.29 10.67
C ARG A 151 -3.62 1.05 9.67
N THR A 152 -4.05 1.10 8.42
CA THR A 152 -3.34 1.84 7.36
C THR A 152 -4.13 3.08 7.03
N ALA A 153 -3.52 4.26 7.21
CA ALA A 153 -4.10 5.52 6.79
C ALA A 153 -3.98 5.66 5.26
N SER A 154 -5.05 6.10 4.61
CA SER A 154 -5.05 6.43 3.18
C SER A 154 -5.72 7.78 2.92
N LEU A 155 -5.07 8.59 2.08
CA LEU A 155 -5.63 9.86 1.65
C LEU A 155 -6.82 9.61 0.71
N ARG A 156 -7.98 10.18 1.06
CA ARG A 156 -9.21 10.10 0.25
C ARG A 156 -9.55 11.47 -0.30
N ASN A 157 -9.61 11.56 -1.64
CA ASN A 157 -9.84 12.82 -2.36
C ASN A 157 -11.28 12.91 -2.92
N GLY A 158 -12.29 12.46 -2.17
CA GLY A 158 -13.70 12.49 -2.59
C GLY A 158 -14.07 11.63 -3.83
N VAL A 159 -13.10 11.15 -4.60
CA VAL A 159 -13.29 10.15 -5.66
C VAL A 159 -13.32 8.76 -4.99
N PRO A 160 -14.44 8.02 -5.06
CA PRO A 160 -14.54 6.69 -4.48
C PRO A 160 -13.44 5.78 -5.04
N GLU A 161 -12.72 5.07 -4.16
CA GLU A 161 -11.86 3.95 -4.56
C GLU A 161 -12.66 3.04 -5.50
N ARG A 162 -12.07 2.68 -6.64
CA ARG A 162 -12.69 1.94 -7.75
C ARG A 162 -13.24 0.57 -7.30
N SER A 163 -14.40 0.57 -6.68
CA SER A 163 -15.52 -0.30 -7.03
C SER A 163 -16.68 0.63 -7.36
N LEU A 164 -17.15 0.57 -8.61
CA LEU A 164 -18.22 1.42 -9.11
C LEU A 164 -19.49 1.18 -8.30
N LYS A 165 -19.77 2.04 -7.31
CA LYS A 165 -21.13 2.28 -6.84
C LYS A 165 -21.47 3.74 -7.10
N ARG A 166 -22.20 3.94 -8.21
CA ARG A 166 -22.84 5.20 -8.57
C ARG A 166 -23.94 5.48 -7.54
N VAL A 167 -23.69 6.39 -6.61
CA VAL A 167 -24.72 6.89 -5.71
C VAL A 167 -25.41 8.09 -6.38
N ASP A 168 -26.68 7.92 -6.73
CA ASP A 168 -27.52 9.01 -7.23
C ASP A 168 -27.99 9.86 -6.04
N ARG A 169 -27.67 11.16 -6.06
CA ARG A 169 -27.99 12.13 -5.01
C ARG A 169 -29.49 12.26 -4.72
N ARG A 170 -30.38 11.74 -5.57
CA ARG A 170 -31.82 11.66 -5.32
C ARG A 170 -32.22 10.68 -4.22
N PHE A 171 -31.34 9.75 -3.84
CA PHE A 171 -31.62 8.69 -2.86
C PHE A 171 -30.92 8.90 -1.51
N LEU A 172 -30.40 10.11 -1.24
CA LEU A 172 -29.79 10.49 0.04
C LEU A 172 -30.80 11.14 1.02
N ARG A 173 -32.07 10.71 0.98
CA ARG A 173 -33.08 11.09 1.98
C ARG A 173 -33.39 9.93 2.91
#